data_AF-A0A7V7DZI3-F1
#
_entry.id   AF-A0A7V7DZI3-F1
#
_cell.length_a   1.000
_cell.length_b   1.000
_cell.length_c   1.000
_cell.angle_alpha   90.00
_cell.angle_beta   90.00
_cell.angle_gamma   90.00
#
_symmetry.space_group_name_H-M   'P 1'
#
loop_
_entity.id
_entity.type
_entity.pdbx_description
1 polymer ?
#
loop_
_entity_poly.entity_id
_entity_poly.type
_entity_poly.pdbx_seq_one_letter_code
_entity_poly.pdbx_strand_id
1 'polypeptide(L)'
;MWRLIISILFMMTGCSSLSIGPILSELPDGVHINHLGDLENKAISEASGLAASNLRSDILWIINDSGNEPLLHAIGSDGSDRGFVRVDGAENIDWEDLASFMYNGTPYILIADVGDNREHRETGTIYIVKEPRIQGVRLRKGLSVSPEWKINFRYEDAPRDCEAVGVDMENLRIFLVTKRTIPPMLYQLPLFPLHGPSVLTAKKVTELTGIAGSNTAGARSYTLLDYIHYQSAPTALDIEPDGFMAAILTYNAIYLFSRIPGEDWIRSFSGRPVVVPIPRLYQAEALCFGMKGDRLFITSEKGPAPLYGIDIDRNIIQ
;
A
#
# COMPACT_ATOMS: atom_id res chain seq x y z
N MET A 1 -44.58 -37.39 -59.17
CA MET A 1 -44.72 -36.06 -58.52
C MET A 1 -44.51 -36.20 -57.03
N TRP A 2 -43.27 -36.23 -56.55
CA TRP A 2 -42.96 -36.24 -55.12
C TRP A 2 -41.96 -35.12 -54.83
N ARG A 3 -42.34 -34.27 -53.87
CA ARG A 3 -41.71 -33.00 -53.50
C ARG A 3 -40.49 -33.25 -52.60
N LEU A 4 -39.45 -32.45 -52.78
CA LEU A 4 -38.36 -32.30 -51.81
C LEU A 4 -38.93 -31.85 -50.46
N ILE A 5 -38.55 -32.53 -49.39
CA ILE A 5 -38.65 -32.04 -48.01
C ILE A 5 -37.22 -31.69 -47.60
N ILE A 6 -36.93 -30.40 -47.48
CA ILE A 6 -35.71 -29.88 -46.87
C ILE A 6 -35.96 -29.82 -45.37
N SER A 7 -35.33 -30.71 -44.61
CA SER A 7 -35.28 -30.62 -43.15
C SER A 7 -34.04 -29.81 -42.77
N ILE A 8 -34.24 -28.52 -42.46
CA ILE A 8 -33.21 -27.69 -41.82
C ILE A 8 -33.16 -28.09 -40.35
N LEU A 9 -32.07 -28.75 -39.95
CA LEU A 9 -31.76 -29.02 -38.57
C LEU A 9 -31.25 -27.70 -37.93
N PHE A 10 -32.11 -27.01 -37.18
CA PHE A 10 -31.68 -25.92 -36.30
C PHE A 10 -30.91 -26.55 -35.12
N MET A 11 -29.58 -26.58 -35.19
CA MET A 11 -28.79 -26.71 -33.96
C MET A 11 -28.93 -25.39 -33.20
N MET A 12 -29.76 -25.39 -32.16
CA MET A 12 -29.67 -24.37 -31.12
C MET A 12 -28.35 -24.58 -30.39
N THR A 13 -27.29 -23.92 -30.85
CA THR A 13 -26.16 -23.65 -29.98
C THR A 13 -26.65 -22.65 -28.94
N GLY A 14 -27.04 -23.17 -27.77
CA GLY A 14 -27.26 -22.35 -26.59
C GLY A 14 -25.98 -21.56 -26.33
N CYS A 15 -26.01 -20.27 -26.68
CA CYS A 15 -25.03 -19.33 -26.21
C CYS A 15 -25.32 -19.14 -24.72
N SER A 16 -24.75 -20.02 -23.89
CA SER A 16 -24.59 -19.69 -22.48
C SER A 16 -23.61 -18.53 -22.44
N SER A 17 -24.15 -17.31 -22.41
CA SER A 17 -23.41 -16.14 -21.99
C SER A 17 -22.80 -16.50 -20.64
N LEU A 18 -21.49 -16.72 -20.62
CA LEU A 18 -20.71 -16.68 -19.38
C LEU A 18 -20.90 -15.26 -18.84
N SER A 19 -21.84 -15.11 -17.92
CA SER A 19 -21.88 -13.96 -17.04
C SER A 19 -20.62 -14.05 -16.20
N ILE A 20 -19.56 -13.37 -16.62
CA ILE A 20 -18.45 -13.04 -15.72
C ILE A 20 -18.99 -11.92 -14.82
N GLY A 21 -19.86 -12.30 -13.88
CA GLY A 21 -20.01 -11.54 -12.66
C GLY A 21 -18.71 -11.68 -11.87
N PRO A 22 -18.34 -10.70 -11.03
CA PRO A 22 -17.19 -10.87 -10.16
C PRO A 22 -17.45 -12.11 -9.31
N ILE A 23 -16.54 -13.08 -9.37
CA ILE A 23 -16.43 -14.08 -8.33
C ILE A 23 -16.05 -13.27 -7.10
N LEU A 24 -17.03 -12.85 -6.31
CA LEU A 24 -16.80 -12.60 -4.90
C LEU A 24 -16.35 -13.95 -4.36
N SER A 25 -15.03 -14.18 -4.35
CA SER A 25 -14.47 -15.26 -3.55
C SER A 25 -15.02 -15.04 -2.15
N GLU A 26 -15.61 -16.08 -1.56
CA GLU A 26 -15.98 -16.04 -0.16
C GLU A 26 -14.78 -15.52 0.64
N LEU A 27 -15.04 -14.59 1.56
CA LEU A 27 -13.99 -14.08 2.43
C LEU A 27 -13.36 -15.28 3.15
N PRO A 28 -12.03 -15.34 3.27
CA PRO A 28 -11.42 -16.36 4.10
C PRO A 28 -12.02 -16.34 5.51
N ASP A 29 -12.18 -17.53 6.11
CA ASP A 29 -12.62 -17.62 7.50
C ASP A 29 -11.71 -16.76 8.40
N GLY A 30 -12.32 -15.98 9.29
CA GLY A 30 -11.61 -15.06 10.17
C GLY A 30 -11.30 -13.68 9.57
N VAL A 31 -11.78 -13.36 8.37
CA VAL A 31 -11.73 -11.99 7.80
C VAL A 31 -13.08 -11.30 7.92
N HIS A 32 -13.09 -10.12 8.53
CA HIS A 32 -14.28 -9.27 8.60
C HIS A 32 -13.99 -7.86 8.09
N ILE A 33 -14.72 -7.43 7.06
CA ILE A 33 -14.57 -6.10 6.47
C ILE A 33 -15.70 -5.21 6.96
N ASN A 34 -15.34 -4.08 7.56
CA ASN A 34 -16.26 -3.12 8.16
C ASN A 34 -16.06 -1.75 7.51
N HIS A 35 -17.14 -1.13 7.02
CA HIS A 35 -17.12 0.29 6.67
C HIS A 35 -17.12 1.11 7.96
N LEU A 36 -16.07 1.90 8.18
CA LEU A 36 -15.89 2.66 9.43
C LEU A 36 -16.41 4.09 9.32
N GLY A 37 -16.43 4.64 8.12
CA GLY A 37 -16.88 6.00 7.81
C GLY A 37 -16.26 6.48 6.50
N ASP A 38 -16.51 7.74 6.15
CA ASP A 38 -15.89 8.40 5.00
C ASP A 38 -14.91 9.46 5.49
N LEU A 39 -13.84 9.71 4.74
CA LEU A 39 -12.90 10.80 5.05
C LEU A 39 -13.63 12.16 5.00
N GLU A 40 -13.80 12.79 6.17
CA GLU A 40 -14.54 14.05 6.29
C GLU A 40 -13.76 15.24 5.68
N ASN A 41 -12.43 15.17 5.71
CA ASN A 41 -11.58 16.24 5.25
C ASN A 41 -11.45 16.22 3.72
N LYS A 42 -12.21 17.09 3.05
CA LYS A 42 -12.20 17.24 1.59
C LYS A 42 -10.87 17.68 0.98
N ALA A 43 -9.91 18.13 1.79
CA ALA A 43 -8.56 18.41 1.32
C ALA A 43 -7.76 17.13 1.06
N ILE A 44 -8.24 15.97 1.51
CA ILE A 44 -7.68 14.65 1.19
C ILE A 44 -8.42 14.14 -0.05
N SER A 45 -8.03 14.59 -1.23
CA SER A 45 -8.68 14.24 -2.50
C SER A 45 -7.98 13.11 -3.26
N GLU A 46 -6.69 12.94 -3.02
CA GLU A 46 -5.76 12.01 -3.68
C GLU A 46 -5.05 11.22 -2.59
N ALA A 47 -5.85 10.59 -1.71
CA ALA A 47 -5.38 9.82 -0.57
C ALA A 47 -4.34 8.78 -1.01
N SER A 48 -3.10 8.98 -0.58
CA SER A 48 -1.95 8.14 -0.90
C SER A 48 -1.22 7.88 0.42
N GLY A 49 -0.91 6.62 0.76
CA GLY A 49 -0.29 6.23 2.03
C GLY A 49 -1.12 6.37 3.32
N LEU A 50 -0.96 5.45 4.27
CA LEU A 50 -1.64 5.46 5.57
C LEU A 50 -0.73 4.89 6.66
N ALA A 51 -0.82 5.39 7.89
CA ALA A 51 -0.25 4.73 9.05
C ALA A 51 -1.06 4.99 10.31
N ALA A 52 -1.07 4.01 11.21
CA ALA A 52 -1.61 4.23 12.55
C ALA A 52 -0.69 5.13 13.38
N SER A 53 -1.29 5.89 14.29
CA SER A 53 -0.55 6.57 15.34
C SER A 53 0.04 5.57 16.34
N ASN A 54 1.31 5.74 16.72
CA ASN A 54 1.92 5.02 17.83
C ASN A 54 1.67 5.68 19.19
N LEU A 55 1.04 6.86 19.18
CA LEU A 55 0.65 7.59 20.38
C LEU A 55 -0.81 7.33 20.79
N ARG A 56 -1.69 7.02 19.83
CA ARG A 56 -3.14 6.97 20.00
C ARG A 56 -3.80 5.99 19.02
N SER A 57 -4.46 4.96 19.55
CA SER A 57 -5.15 3.95 18.71
C SER A 57 -6.33 4.48 17.90
N ASP A 58 -6.84 5.67 18.20
CA ASP A 58 -7.98 6.29 17.53
C ASP A 58 -7.58 7.25 16.38
N ILE A 59 -6.28 7.34 16.07
CA ILE A 59 -5.72 8.25 15.07
C ILE A 59 -4.98 7.48 13.98
N LEU A 60 -5.22 7.89 12.73
CA LEU A 60 -4.43 7.52 11.56
C LEU A 60 -3.81 8.79 10.94
N TRP A 61 -2.69 8.61 10.28
CA TRP A 61 -1.97 9.61 9.50
C TRP A 61 -2.07 9.27 8.02
N ILE A 62 -2.39 10.26 7.19
CA ILE A 62 -2.60 10.11 5.75
C ILE A 62 -1.98 11.29 4.99
N ILE A 63 -1.50 11.05 3.78
CA ILE A 63 -0.98 12.09 2.88
C ILE A 63 -1.83 12.14 1.59
N ASN A 64 -1.64 13.20 0.82
CA ASN A 64 -2.09 13.22 -0.58
C ASN A 64 -0.92 12.90 -1.50
N ASP A 65 -1.24 12.40 -2.68
CA ASP A 65 -0.33 12.11 -3.79
C ASP A 65 0.39 13.38 -4.33
N SER A 66 1.21 13.18 -5.35
CA SER A 66 2.00 14.10 -6.17
C SER A 66 1.59 15.57 -6.20
N GLY A 67 2.56 16.46 -5.94
CA GLY A 67 2.42 17.91 -6.17
C GLY A 67 1.51 18.66 -5.19
N ASN A 68 0.91 17.95 -4.23
CA ASN A 68 0.14 18.55 -3.15
C ASN A 68 1.04 19.27 -2.13
N GLU A 69 0.44 19.98 -1.18
CA GLU A 69 1.20 20.55 -0.07
C GLU A 69 1.78 19.43 0.82
N PRO A 70 3.02 19.58 1.36
CA PRO A 70 3.67 18.57 2.21
C PRO A 70 3.03 18.53 3.61
N LEU A 71 1.83 17.96 3.70
CA LEU A 71 0.99 17.90 4.89
C LEU A 71 0.77 16.45 5.31
N LEU A 72 0.95 16.18 6.60
CA LEU A 72 0.39 14.99 7.24
C LEU A 72 -1.00 15.34 7.77
N HIS A 73 -2.02 14.70 7.24
CA HIS A 73 -3.38 14.81 7.74
C HIS A 73 -3.60 13.79 8.85
N ALA A 74 -4.17 14.24 9.96
CA ALA A 74 -4.65 13.35 11.01
C ALA A 74 -6.14 13.09 10.79
N ILE A 75 -6.53 11.82 10.79
CA ILE A 75 -7.92 11.39 10.76
C ILE A 75 -8.23 10.50 11.96
N GLY A 76 -9.50 10.45 12.37
CA GLY A 76 -9.96 9.44 13.30
C GLY A 76 -10.01 8.08 12.61
N SER A 77 -9.96 6.99 13.39
CA SER A 77 -10.21 5.63 12.87
C SER A 77 -11.65 5.40 12.36
N ASP A 78 -12.49 6.46 12.40
CA ASP A 78 -13.84 6.57 11.85
C ASP A 78 -13.93 7.51 10.63
N GLY A 79 -12.79 7.99 10.11
CA GLY A 79 -12.70 8.93 8.98
C GLY A 79 -12.84 10.41 9.37
N SER A 80 -13.07 10.73 10.64
CA SER A 80 -13.29 12.10 11.08
C SER A 80 -12.05 13.00 10.95
N ASP A 81 -12.25 14.29 10.64
CA ASP A 81 -11.14 15.23 10.45
C ASP A 81 -10.52 15.67 11.79
N ARG A 82 -9.24 15.33 11.99
CA ARG A 82 -8.46 15.70 13.18
C ARG A 82 -7.46 16.84 12.89
N GLY A 83 -7.50 17.42 11.70
CA GLY A 83 -6.61 18.50 11.24
C GLY A 83 -5.37 17.97 10.52
N PHE A 84 -4.39 18.84 10.32
CA PHE A 84 -3.15 18.51 9.63
C PHE A 84 -1.95 19.20 10.28
N VAL A 85 -0.75 18.73 9.95
CA VAL A 85 0.53 19.32 10.30
C VAL A 85 1.38 19.45 9.04
N ARG A 86 2.12 20.55 8.92
CA ARG A 86 3.07 20.73 7.80
C ARG A 86 4.40 20.05 8.10
N VAL A 87 5.01 19.43 7.09
CA VAL A 87 6.39 18.93 7.14
C VAL A 87 7.32 20.00 6.57
N ASP A 88 7.93 20.80 7.45
CA ASP A 88 8.80 21.90 7.06
C ASP A 88 10.09 21.40 6.41
N GLY A 89 10.46 22.01 5.27
CA GLY A 89 11.66 21.64 4.51
C GLY A 89 11.50 20.38 3.66
N ALA A 90 10.29 19.81 3.60
CA ALA A 90 9.93 18.79 2.64
C ALA A 90 9.19 19.39 1.44
N GLU A 91 9.25 18.67 0.32
CA GLU A 91 8.50 18.92 -0.89
C GLU A 91 7.79 17.63 -1.24
N ASN A 92 6.53 17.71 -1.68
CA ASN A 92 5.81 16.58 -2.23
C ASN A 92 5.99 16.60 -3.74
N ILE A 93 7.07 15.96 -4.21
CA ILE A 93 7.29 15.78 -5.64
C ILE A 93 6.39 14.64 -6.13
N ASP A 94 6.45 13.48 -5.48
CA ASP A 94 5.65 12.28 -5.76
C ASP A 94 5.56 11.42 -4.47
N TRP A 95 4.81 11.91 -3.47
CA TRP A 95 4.59 11.19 -2.21
C TRP A 95 3.58 10.08 -2.39
N GLU A 96 3.98 8.84 -2.12
CA GLU A 96 3.17 7.66 -2.46
C GLU A 96 2.77 6.81 -1.25
N ASP A 97 3.59 6.78 -0.21
CA ASP A 97 3.31 5.94 0.94
C ASP A 97 4.00 6.45 2.22
N LEU A 98 3.54 5.98 3.38
CA LEU A 98 4.08 6.33 4.67
C LEU A 98 3.99 5.15 5.64
N ALA A 99 4.88 5.13 6.63
CA ALA A 99 4.92 4.07 7.63
C ALA A 99 5.20 4.65 9.02
N SER A 100 4.56 4.11 10.06
CA SER A 100 4.84 4.50 11.44
C SER A 100 5.70 3.45 12.13
N PHE A 101 6.60 3.88 13.02
CA PHE A 101 7.44 2.96 13.79
C PHE A 101 7.91 3.56 15.12
N MET A 102 8.36 2.69 16.03
CA MET A 102 8.95 3.09 17.30
C MET A 102 10.47 2.89 17.26
N TYR A 103 11.23 3.93 17.59
CA TYR A 103 12.69 3.83 17.74
C TYR A 103 13.14 4.45 19.06
N ASN A 104 13.83 3.65 19.90
CA ASN A 104 14.28 4.06 21.23
C ASN A 104 13.19 4.73 22.08
N GLY A 105 11.97 4.18 22.04
CA GLY A 105 10.81 4.69 22.78
C GLY A 105 10.20 5.98 22.21
N THR A 106 10.67 6.46 21.06
CA THR A 106 10.13 7.62 20.36
C THR A 106 9.35 7.15 19.12
N PRO A 107 8.10 7.63 18.92
CA PRO A 107 7.33 7.34 17.72
C PRO A 107 7.77 8.22 16.55
N TYR A 108 7.85 7.61 15.38
CA TYR A 108 8.26 8.23 14.13
C TYR A 108 7.28 7.90 13.01
N ILE A 109 7.24 8.79 12.01
CA ILE A 109 6.58 8.58 10.73
C ILE A 109 7.65 8.73 9.64
N LEU A 110 7.76 7.72 8.80
CA LEU A 110 8.46 7.75 7.53
C LEU A 110 7.48 8.19 6.44
N ILE A 111 7.89 9.13 5.59
CA ILE A 111 7.13 9.62 4.43
C ILE A 111 7.99 9.40 3.19
N ALA A 112 7.43 8.74 2.19
CA ALA A 112 8.16 8.33 1.00
C ALA A 112 7.77 9.17 -0.22
N ASP A 113 8.67 10.06 -0.61
CA ASP A 113 8.65 10.75 -1.90
C ASP A 113 9.37 9.85 -2.90
N VAL A 114 8.64 8.89 -3.50
CA VAL A 114 9.20 7.72 -4.21
C VAL A 114 8.55 7.41 -5.56
N GLY A 115 7.39 8.00 -5.86
CA GLY A 115 6.71 7.84 -7.14
C GLY A 115 7.57 8.31 -8.31
N ASP A 116 7.35 7.69 -9.47
CA ASP A 116 7.94 8.09 -10.74
C ASP A 116 7.28 7.34 -11.91
N ASN A 117 6.05 7.72 -12.24
CA ASN A 117 5.25 7.10 -13.30
C ASN A 117 5.96 6.92 -14.66
N ARG A 118 7.02 7.69 -14.94
CA ARG A 118 7.79 7.65 -16.19
C ARG A 118 9.19 7.03 -16.03
N GLU A 119 9.57 6.59 -14.85
CA GLU A 119 10.90 6.03 -14.53
C GLU A 119 12.07 6.92 -15.02
N HIS A 120 11.99 8.22 -14.76
CA HIS A 120 13.03 9.21 -15.13
C HIS A 120 13.68 9.91 -13.94
N ARG A 121 13.13 9.80 -12.74
CA ARG A 121 13.62 10.45 -11.52
C ARG A 121 14.81 9.68 -10.95
N GLU A 122 15.99 10.27 -11.07
CA GLU A 122 17.25 9.62 -10.66
C GLU A 122 17.34 9.33 -9.16
N THR A 123 16.62 10.09 -8.34
CA THR A 123 16.66 9.96 -6.88
C THR A 123 15.29 10.08 -6.25
N GLY A 124 14.99 9.21 -5.29
CA GLY A 124 13.87 9.36 -4.34
C GLY A 124 14.33 9.97 -3.02
N THR A 125 13.36 10.41 -2.22
CA THR A 125 13.61 10.99 -0.89
C THR A 125 12.72 10.33 0.16
N ILE A 126 13.32 9.95 1.28
CA ILE A 126 12.59 9.55 2.48
C ILE A 126 12.74 10.66 3.53
N TYR A 127 11.61 11.12 4.07
CA TYR A 127 11.56 12.02 5.22
C TYR A 127 11.14 11.23 6.45
N ILE A 128 11.84 11.41 7.57
CA ILE A 128 11.47 10.79 8.84
C ILE A 128 11.27 11.89 9.87
N VAL A 129 10.05 12.00 10.39
CA VAL A 129 9.64 12.99 11.39
C VAL A 129 9.25 12.29 12.69
N LYS A 130 9.46 12.95 13.83
CA LYS A 130 8.82 12.51 15.07
C LYS A 130 7.31 12.62 14.92
N GLU A 131 6.58 11.63 15.43
CA GLU A 131 5.13 11.66 15.36
C GLU A 131 4.59 12.91 16.10
N PRO A 132 3.80 13.77 15.42
CA PRO A 132 3.20 14.94 16.02
C PRO A 132 2.20 14.55 17.12
N ARG A 133 2.24 15.24 18.26
CA ARG A 133 1.31 14.96 19.36
C ARG A 133 -0.05 15.64 19.13
N ILE A 134 -1.12 14.84 19.12
CA ILE A 134 -2.51 15.33 19.12
C ILE A 134 -3.04 15.37 20.55
N GLN A 135 -3.20 16.58 21.11
CA GLN A 135 -3.84 16.79 22.41
C GLN A 135 -5.35 17.03 22.20
N GLY A 136 -6.20 16.21 22.81
CA GLY A 136 -7.67 16.34 22.68
C GLY A 136 -8.20 15.74 21.37
N VAL A 137 -9.14 16.41 20.70
CA VAL A 137 -9.86 15.84 19.55
C VAL A 137 -9.29 16.29 18.20
N ARG A 138 -8.49 17.36 18.15
CA ARG A 138 -7.91 17.90 16.90
C ARG A 138 -6.51 18.45 17.14
N LEU A 139 -5.71 18.53 16.07
CA LEU A 139 -4.44 19.22 16.05
C LEU A 139 -4.59 20.72 16.34
N ARG A 140 -3.54 21.30 16.95
CA ARG A 140 -3.43 22.75 17.10
C ARG A 140 -3.22 23.40 15.73
N LYS A 141 -3.85 24.54 15.48
CA LYS A 141 -3.70 25.29 14.22
C LYS A 141 -2.25 25.74 14.03
N GLY A 142 -1.75 25.62 12.80
CA GLY A 142 -0.42 26.08 12.43
C GLY A 142 0.73 25.24 12.98
N LEU A 143 0.47 23.99 13.37
CA LEU A 143 1.52 23.06 13.77
C LEU A 143 2.38 22.71 12.54
N SER A 144 3.70 22.63 12.76
CA SER A 144 4.64 22.05 11.81
C SER A 144 5.63 21.13 12.52
N VAL A 145 6.22 20.21 11.76
CA VAL A 145 7.32 19.33 12.17
C VAL A 145 8.43 19.40 11.13
N SER A 146 9.67 19.21 11.54
CA SER A 146 10.81 19.10 10.62
C SER A 146 11.33 17.66 10.61
N PRO A 147 11.78 17.14 9.45
CA PRO A 147 12.45 15.85 9.39
C PRO A 147 13.66 15.80 10.31
N GLU A 148 13.73 14.78 11.16
CA GLU A 148 14.95 14.47 11.93
C GLU A 148 15.97 13.77 11.02
N TRP A 149 15.48 12.98 10.06
CA TRP A 149 16.29 12.42 8.99
C TRP A 149 15.68 12.69 7.63
N LYS A 150 16.56 12.98 6.66
CA LYS A 150 16.25 13.05 5.23
C LYS A 150 17.22 12.13 4.50
N ILE A 151 16.69 11.13 3.81
CA ILE A 151 17.48 10.13 3.08
C ILE A 151 17.21 10.33 1.60
N ASN A 152 18.19 10.84 0.86
CA ASN A 152 18.14 10.79 -0.60
C ASN A 152 18.75 9.46 -1.03
N PHE A 153 18.16 8.82 -2.02
CA PHE A 153 18.64 7.54 -2.54
C PHE A 153 18.40 7.42 -4.03
N ARG A 154 19.10 6.48 -4.66
CA ARG A 154 18.81 5.98 -6.01
C ARG A 154 18.63 4.47 -5.97
N TYR A 155 17.85 3.92 -6.89
CA TYR A 155 17.81 2.48 -7.11
C TYR A 155 19.15 2.01 -7.71
N GLU A 156 19.57 0.79 -7.38
CA GLU A 156 20.89 0.31 -7.78
C GLU A 156 21.06 0.07 -9.28
N ASP A 157 19.97 -0.11 -10.01
CA ASP A 157 19.95 -0.43 -11.44
C ASP A 157 19.47 0.73 -12.30
N ALA A 158 18.22 1.18 -12.12
CA ALA A 158 17.60 2.25 -12.90
C ALA A 158 16.49 2.93 -12.07
N PRO A 159 16.05 4.15 -12.42
CA PRO A 159 14.85 4.75 -11.82
C PRO A 159 13.66 3.77 -11.83
N ARG A 160 12.84 3.83 -10.78
CA ARG A 160 11.68 2.95 -10.60
C ARG A 160 10.49 3.76 -10.11
N ASP A 161 9.32 3.38 -10.63
CA ASP A 161 8.04 3.77 -10.07
C ASP A 161 7.72 2.90 -8.84
N CYS A 162 7.71 3.50 -7.65
CA CYS A 162 7.52 2.84 -6.36
C CYS A 162 6.36 3.48 -5.64
N GLU A 163 5.43 2.67 -5.12
CA GLU A 163 4.23 3.16 -4.44
C GLU A 163 3.93 2.43 -3.12
N ALA A 164 4.88 1.68 -2.60
CA ALA A 164 4.66 0.89 -1.39
C ALA A 164 5.93 0.83 -0.56
N VAL A 165 5.87 1.27 0.70
CA VAL A 165 7.03 1.34 1.61
C VAL A 165 6.75 0.77 2.98
N GLY A 166 7.69 0.02 3.55
CA GLY A 166 7.53 -0.57 4.89
C GLY A 166 8.78 -0.38 5.74
N VAL A 167 8.63 -0.43 7.06
CA VAL A 167 9.78 -0.34 7.99
C VAL A 167 9.95 -1.66 8.74
N ASP A 168 11.08 -2.32 8.50
CA ASP A 168 11.51 -3.47 9.30
C ASP A 168 12.41 -2.98 10.45
N MET A 169 11.80 -2.80 11.62
CA MET A 169 12.51 -2.33 12.81
C MET A 169 13.47 -3.37 13.39
N GLU A 170 13.27 -4.67 13.15
CA GLU A 170 14.16 -5.70 13.67
C GLU A 170 15.53 -5.63 12.98
N ASN A 171 15.54 -5.38 11.67
CA ASN A 171 16.78 -5.26 10.89
C ASN A 171 17.18 -3.82 10.54
N LEU A 172 16.42 -2.83 11.02
CA LEU A 172 16.60 -1.41 10.73
C LEU A 172 16.65 -1.12 9.22
N ARG A 173 15.66 -1.63 8.48
CA ARG A 173 15.56 -1.48 7.02
C ARG A 173 14.26 -0.78 6.62
N ILE A 174 14.32 -0.08 5.50
CA ILE A 174 13.16 0.41 4.76
C ILE A 174 13.02 -0.50 3.55
N PHE A 175 11.81 -1.00 3.32
CA PHE A 175 11.44 -1.71 2.11
C PHE A 175 10.74 -0.76 1.15
N LEU A 176 10.98 -0.96 -0.15
CA LEU A 176 10.43 -0.20 -1.26
C LEU A 176 9.93 -1.21 -2.30
N VAL A 177 8.67 -1.13 -2.71
CA VAL A 177 8.06 -2.05 -3.66
C VAL A 177 7.63 -1.29 -4.90
N THR A 178 8.11 -1.74 -6.06
CA THR A 178 7.79 -1.11 -7.33
C THR A 178 6.37 -1.41 -7.79
N LYS A 179 5.72 -0.42 -8.41
CA LYS A 179 4.34 -0.56 -8.92
C LYS A 179 4.30 -1.22 -10.30
N ARG A 180 5.12 -0.73 -11.22
CA ARG A 180 5.03 -1.05 -12.66
C ARG A 180 5.97 -2.16 -13.12
N THR A 181 6.89 -2.59 -12.26
CA THR A 181 7.74 -3.75 -12.57
C THR A 181 6.93 -5.03 -12.47
N ILE A 182 7.13 -5.97 -13.39
CA ILE A 182 6.44 -7.25 -13.40
C ILE A 182 7.48 -8.39 -13.45
N PRO A 183 7.58 -9.23 -12.40
CA PRO A 183 6.94 -9.10 -11.08
C PRO A 183 7.30 -7.78 -10.36
N PRO A 184 6.48 -7.30 -9.40
CA PRO A 184 6.89 -6.22 -8.52
C PRO A 184 8.22 -6.55 -7.83
N MET A 185 9.09 -5.56 -7.71
CA MET A 185 10.43 -5.74 -7.18
C MET A 185 10.55 -5.13 -5.79
N LEU A 186 11.06 -5.90 -4.84
CA LEU A 186 11.41 -5.42 -3.52
C LEU A 186 12.84 -4.86 -3.53
N TYR A 187 12.99 -3.64 -3.07
CA TYR A 187 14.26 -3.00 -2.76
C TYR A 187 14.37 -2.73 -1.25
N GLN A 188 15.59 -2.52 -0.77
CA GLN A 188 15.84 -2.13 0.61
C GLN A 188 16.83 -0.97 0.76
N LEU A 189 16.64 -0.18 1.80
CA LEU A 189 17.56 0.84 2.32
C LEU A 189 17.82 0.62 3.81
N PRO A 190 18.96 1.07 4.36
CA PRO A 190 19.10 1.19 5.80
C PRO A 190 18.16 2.30 6.33
N LEU A 191 17.50 2.05 7.46
CA LEU A 191 16.60 3.02 8.10
C LEU A 191 17.35 4.25 8.64
N PHE A 192 18.58 4.04 9.12
CA PHE A 192 19.45 5.11 9.61
C PHE A 192 20.80 5.07 8.89
N PRO A 193 21.12 6.04 8.01
CA PRO A 193 22.46 6.17 7.47
C PRO A 193 23.39 6.75 8.54
N LEU A 194 23.99 5.88 9.35
CA LEU A 194 25.07 6.27 10.26
C LEU A 194 26.36 6.41 9.45
N HIS A 195 26.69 7.66 9.08
CA HIS A 195 27.89 8.03 8.32
C HIS A 195 27.98 7.33 6.95
N GLY A 196 27.58 8.02 5.89
CA GLY A 196 27.54 7.46 4.54
C GLY A 196 27.55 8.51 3.44
N PRO A 197 27.43 8.09 2.16
CA PRO A 197 27.30 9.02 1.05
C PRO A 197 26.03 9.87 1.21
N SER A 198 26.02 11.05 0.58
CA SER A 198 24.85 11.96 0.59
C SER A 198 23.64 11.39 -0.14
N VAL A 199 23.85 10.40 -1.02
CA VAL A 199 22.82 9.65 -1.74
C VAL A 199 23.08 8.16 -1.53
N LEU A 200 22.13 7.46 -0.92
CA LEU A 200 22.20 6.01 -0.71
C LEU A 200 21.84 5.23 -1.97
N THR A 201 22.07 3.93 -1.95
CA THR A 201 21.65 3.00 -3.00
C THR A 201 20.63 2.03 -2.44
N ALA A 202 19.40 2.06 -2.97
CA ALA A 202 18.38 1.06 -2.69
C ALA A 202 18.76 -0.23 -3.40
N LYS A 203 18.99 -1.29 -2.61
CA LYS A 203 19.46 -2.60 -3.08
C LYS A 203 18.30 -3.49 -3.42
N LYS A 204 18.34 -4.12 -4.59
CA LYS A 204 17.37 -5.12 -5.01
C LYS A 204 17.47 -6.32 -4.09
N VAL A 205 16.31 -6.84 -3.72
CA VAL A 205 16.18 -7.91 -2.75
C VAL A 205 15.64 -9.16 -3.42
N THR A 206 14.40 -9.11 -3.89
CA THR A 206 13.70 -10.23 -4.51
C THR A 206 12.50 -9.76 -5.32
N GLU A 207 12.03 -10.61 -6.23
CA GLU A 207 10.79 -10.43 -6.96
C GLU A 207 9.60 -10.95 -6.14
N LEU A 208 8.51 -10.18 -6.09
CA LEU A 208 7.27 -10.56 -5.42
C LEU A 208 6.41 -11.45 -6.33
N THR A 209 6.88 -12.67 -6.54
CA THR A 209 6.23 -13.66 -7.44
C THR A 209 4.89 -14.18 -6.92
N GLY A 210 4.60 -13.98 -5.63
CA GLY A 210 3.34 -14.34 -4.98
C GLY A 210 2.16 -13.41 -5.30
N ILE A 211 2.40 -12.24 -5.90
CA ILE A 211 1.36 -11.29 -6.33
C ILE A 211 0.76 -11.76 -7.66
N ALA A 212 -0.56 -11.61 -7.82
CA ALA A 212 -1.24 -12.04 -9.05
C ALA A 212 -0.67 -11.32 -10.28
N GLY A 213 -0.59 -12.02 -11.41
CA GLY A 213 -0.01 -11.47 -12.65
C GLY A 213 1.51 -11.46 -12.72
N SER A 214 2.24 -11.76 -11.63
CA SER A 214 3.71 -11.78 -11.61
C SER A 214 4.34 -12.79 -12.57
N ASN A 215 3.71 -13.95 -12.82
CA ASN A 215 4.31 -15.05 -13.61
C ASN A 215 4.18 -14.89 -15.14
N THR A 216 3.80 -13.72 -15.65
CA THR A 216 3.57 -13.51 -17.08
C THR A 216 4.50 -12.48 -17.71
N ALA A 217 5.68 -12.26 -17.12
CA ALA A 217 6.71 -11.39 -17.68
C ALA A 217 7.02 -11.78 -19.14
N GLY A 218 6.86 -10.82 -20.07
CA GLY A 218 7.10 -11.03 -21.51
C GLY A 218 5.90 -11.53 -22.33
N ALA A 219 4.73 -11.76 -21.72
CA ALA A 219 3.51 -12.08 -22.45
C ALA A 219 2.93 -10.82 -23.12
N ARG A 220 3.00 -10.74 -24.45
CA ARG A 220 2.33 -9.69 -25.23
C ARG A 220 0.82 -9.97 -25.26
N SER A 221 0.01 -9.32 -24.43
CA SER A 221 -1.47 -9.40 -24.56
C SER A 221 -2.19 -8.13 -24.10
N TYR A 222 -2.69 -7.38 -25.08
CA TYR A 222 -3.37 -6.07 -24.94
C TYR A 222 -4.81 -6.11 -24.40
N THR A 223 -5.23 -7.11 -23.61
CA THR A 223 -6.66 -7.16 -23.18
C THR A 223 -6.89 -7.63 -21.75
N LEU A 224 -6.44 -8.83 -21.38
CA LEU A 224 -6.70 -9.38 -20.04
C LEU A 224 -5.48 -9.34 -19.13
N LEU A 225 -4.27 -9.59 -19.67
CA LEU A 225 -3.05 -9.59 -18.85
C LEU A 225 -2.70 -8.18 -18.37
N ASP A 226 -2.77 -7.17 -19.25
CA ASP A 226 -2.57 -5.77 -18.86
C ASP A 226 -3.54 -5.33 -17.76
N TYR A 227 -4.80 -5.77 -17.83
CA TYR A 227 -5.79 -5.49 -16.79
C TYR A 227 -5.42 -6.17 -15.47
N ILE A 228 -5.01 -7.44 -15.48
CA ILE A 228 -4.56 -8.16 -14.28
C ILE A 228 -3.31 -7.50 -13.69
N HIS A 229 -2.34 -7.13 -14.52
CA HIS A 229 -1.12 -6.43 -14.09
C HIS A 229 -1.44 -5.10 -13.45
N TYR A 230 -2.28 -4.30 -14.11
CA TYR A 230 -2.74 -3.04 -13.55
C TYR A 230 -3.43 -3.26 -12.21
N GLN A 231 -4.39 -4.19 -12.12
CA GLN A 231 -5.13 -4.45 -10.88
C GLN A 231 -4.27 -5.02 -9.74
N SER A 232 -3.16 -5.67 -10.08
CA SER A 232 -2.24 -6.30 -9.11
C SER A 232 -1.01 -5.44 -8.82
N ALA A 233 -0.98 -4.21 -9.31
CA ALA A 233 0.10 -3.28 -9.06
C ALA A 233 0.08 -2.87 -7.56
N PRO A 234 1.20 -2.98 -6.83
CA PRO A 234 1.29 -2.53 -5.44
C PRO A 234 1.05 -1.02 -5.29
N THR A 235 0.34 -0.64 -4.24
CA THR A 235 -0.04 0.75 -3.94
C THR A 235 0.10 1.12 -2.45
N ALA A 236 0.45 0.15 -1.60
CA ALA A 236 0.89 0.40 -0.23
C ALA A 236 1.57 -0.84 0.35
N LEU A 237 2.47 -0.65 1.31
CA LEU A 237 3.03 -1.72 2.13
C LEU A 237 3.00 -1.28 3.60
N ASP A 238 2.69 -2.18 4.52
CA ASP A 238 2.94 -1.95 5.94
C ASP A 238 3.41 -3.23 6.62
N ILE A 239 4.16 -3.08 7.72
CA ILE A 239 4.61 -4.17 8.58
C ILE A 239 3.98 -3.98 9.95
N GLU A 240 3.35 -5.02 10.48
CA GLU A 240 2.64 -4.94 11.74
C GLU A 240 3.59 -4.61 12.92
N PRO A 241 3.08 -4.04 14.04
CA PRO A 241 3.93 -3.57 15.13
C PRO A 241 4.85 -4.61 15.79
N ASP A 242 4.47 -5.89 15.78
CA ASP A 242 5.31 -6.99 16.32
C ASP A 242 6.32 -7.53 15.28
N GLY A 243 6.21 -7.10 14.02
CA GLY A 243 7.09 -7.47 12.93
C GLY A 243 6.88 -8.86 12.35
N PHE A 244 5.76 -9.55 12.61
CA PHE A 244 5.55 -10.91 12.09
C PHE A 244 4.60 -10.99 10.90
N MET A 245 3.98 -9.89 10.51
CA MET A 245 3.10 -9.79 9.35
C MET A 245 3.40 -8.54 8.54
N ALA A 246 3.37 -8.69 7.22
CA ALA A 246 3.41 -7.60 6.26
C ALA A 246 2.19 -7.69 5.36
N ALA A 247 1.65 -6.55 4.98
CA ALA A 247 0.51 -6.45 4.08
C ALA A 247 0.89 -5.57 2.89
N ILE A 248 0.70 -6.08 1.69
CA ILE A 248 0.81 -5.29 0.45
C ILE A 248 -0.59 -5.10 -0.12
N LEU A 249 -0.98 -3.84 -0.30
CA LEU A 249 -2.21 -3.48 -1.01
C LEU A 249 -1.93 -3.43 -2.51
N THR A 250 -2.88 -3.93 -3.29
CA THR A 250 -3.03 -3.62 -4.71
C THR A 250 -4.43 -3.03 -4.95
N TYR A 251 -4.72 -2.61 -6.18
CA TYR A 251 -6.05 -2.10 -6.53
C TYR A 251 -7.21 -3.08 -6.29
N ASN A 252 -6.94 -4.38 -6.13
CA ASN A 252 -7.99 -5.41 -6.02
C ASN A 252 -7.88 -6.36 -4.83
N ALA A 253 -6.78 -6.37 -4.07
CA ALA A 253 -6.59 -7.29 -2.96
C ALA A 253 -5.51 -6.82 -1.98
N ILE A 254 -5.48 -7.45 -0.82
CA ILE A 254 -4.36 -7.40 0.13
C ILE A 254 -3.63 -8.73 0.11
N TYR A 255 -2.31 -8.68 0.08
CA TYR A 255 -1.42 -9.83 0.14
C TYR A 255 -0.71 -9.83 1.49
N LEU A 256 -1.03 -10.80 2.34
CA LEU A 256 -0.45 -10.95 3.67
C LEU A 256 0.71 -11.94 3.65
N PHE A 257 1.84 -11.53 4.18
CA PHE A 257 3.04 -12.33 4.34
C PHE A 257 3.35 -12.51 5.82
N SER A 258 3.55 -13.74 6.28
CA SER A 258 4.05 -14.04 7.63
C SER A 258 5.56 -14.19 7.64
N ARG A 259 6.22 -13.62 8.65
CA ARG A 259 7.62 -13.87 8.96
C ARG A 259 7.73 -14.79 10.17
N ILE A 260 8.47 -15.88 10.01
CA ILE A 260 8.79 -16.78 11.13
C ILE A 260 9.81 -16.07 12.05
N PRO A 261 9.66 -16.13 13.38
CA PRO A 261 10.63 -15.54 14.30
C PRO A 261 12.07 -15.95 14.02
N GLY A 262 12.96 -14.97 13.88
CA GLY A 262 14.38 -15.15 13.56
C GLY A 262 14.70 -15.34 12.08
N GLU A 263 13.70 -15.34 11.18
CA GLU A 263 13.92 -15.31 9.74
C GLU A 263 13.95 -13.88 9.19
N ASP A 264 14.62 -13.69 8.06
CA ASP A 264 14.60 -12.42 7.32
C ASP A 264 13.34 -12.35 6.44
N TRP A 265 12.78 -11.14 6.27
CA TRP A 265 11.63 -10.86 5.40
C TRP A 265 11.83 -11.32 3.95
N ILE A 266 13.08 -11.42 3.46
CA ILE A 266 13.41 -11.91 2.11
C ILE A 266 12.74 -13.26 1.82
N ARG A 267 12.79 -14.19 2.78
CA ARG A 267 12.21 -15.52 2.62
C ARG A 267 10.69 -15.45 2.57
N SER A 268 10.10 -14.61 3.42
CA SER A 268 8.66 -14.42 3.56
C SER A 268 8.06 -13.81 2.29
N PHE A 269 8.67 -12.72 1.77
CA PHE A 269 8.24 -12.05 0.53
C PHE A 269 8.43 -12.89 -0.74
N SER A 270 9.34 -13.87 -0.69
CA SER A 270 9.49 -14.87 -1.78
C SER A 270 8.50 -16.04 -1.65
N GLY A 271 7.75 -16.09 -0.56
CA GLY A 271 6.75 -17.12 -0.28
C GLY A 271 5.40 -16.84 -0.91
N ARG A 272 4.42 -17.72 -0.61
CA ARG A 272 3.04 -17.55 -1.06
C ARG A 272 2.25 -16.76 -0.02
N PRO A 273 1.72 -15.58 -0.35
CA PRO A 273 0.90 -14.80 0.57
C PRO A 273 -0.50 -15.41 0.74
N VAL A 274 -1.15 -15.04 1.84
CA VAL A 274 -2.60 -15.14 1.98
C VAL A 274 -3.23 -13.95 1.26
N VAL A 275 -4.20 -14.21 0.40
CA VAL A 275 -4.88 -13.15 -0.37
C VAL A 275 -6.21 -12.83 0.29
N VAL A 276 -6.39 -11.58 0.66
CA VAL A 276 -7.62 -11.04 1.24
C VAL A 276 -8.29 -10.12 0.23
N PRO A 277 -9.51 -10.43 -0.27
CA PRO A 277 -10.20 -9.54 -1.19
C PRO A 277 -10.64 -8.26 -0.47
N ILE A 278 -10.64 -7.14 -1.19
CA ILE A 278 -11.07 -5.84 -0.67
C ILE A 278 -12.41 -5.41 -1.27
N PRO A 279 -13.15 -4.47 -0.65
CA PRO A 279 -14.30 -3.84 -1.27
C PRO A 279 -13.92 -3.18 -2.61
N ARG A 280 -14.91 -2.97 -3.47
CA ARG A 280 -14.66 -2.20 -4.70
C ARG A 280 -14.43 -0.74 -4.35
N LEU A 281 -13.18 -0.32 -4.45
CA LEU A 281 -12.74 1.06 -4.28
C LEU A 281 -12.51 1.72 -5.64
N TYR A 282 -12.41 3.05 -5.66
CA TYR A 282 -12.13 3.79 -6.88
C TYR A 282 -10.67 3.54 -7.31
N GLN A 283 -9.74 3.83 -6.40
CA GLN A 283 -8.31 3.51 -6.43
C GLN A 283 -7.87 3.24 -5.00
N ALA A 284 -7.60 1.98 -4.65
CA ALA A 284 -7.13 1.61 -3.32
C ALA A 284 -5.62 1.90 -3.21
N GLU A 285 -5.24 2.94 -2.46
CA GLU A 285 -3.86 3.49 -2.49
C GLU A 285 -3.31 3.82 -1.09
N ALA A 286 -3.95 3.28 -0.05
CA ALA A 286 -3.57 3.56 1.31
C ALA A 286 -3.98 2.39 2.20
N LEU A 287 -2.99 1.78 2.86
CA LEU A 287 -3.16 0.67 3.80
C LEU A 287 -2.24 0.85 5.02
N CYS A 288 -2.71 0.47 6.19
CA CYS A 288 -1.84 0.25 7.35
C CYS A 288 -2.40 -0.76 8.33
N PHE A 289 -1.53 -1.33 9.17
CA PHE A 289 -1.96 -1.99 10.39
C PHE A 289 -2.37 -0.96 11.44
N GLY A 290 -3.36 -1.32 12.26
CA GLY A 290 -3.68 -0.59 13.47
C GLY A 290 -2.56 -0.68 14.49
N MET A 291 -2.54 0.24 15.46
CA MET A 291 -1.50 0.35 16.50
C MET A 291 -1.24 -0.97 17.28
N LYS A 292 -2.21 -1.89 17.31
CA LYS A 292 -2.09 -3.21 17.98
C LYS A 292 -1.87 -4.39 17.02
N GLY A 293 -1.89 -4.17 15.71
CA GLY A 293 -1.82 -5.23 14.70
C GLY A 293 -3.06 -6.13 14.64
N ASP A 294 -4.20 -5.71 15.19
CA ASP A 294 -5.45 -6.47 15.24
C ASP A 294 -6.40 -6.22 14.04
N ARG A 295 -6.11 -5.17 13.26
CA ARG A 295 -6.91 -4.72 12.14
C ARG A 295 -6.02 -4.04 11.10
N LEU A 296 -6.37 -4.20 9.83
CA LEU A 296 -5.91 -3.32 8.75
C LEU A 296 -6.90 -2.20 8.48
N PHE A 297 -6.40 -1.03 8.13
CA PHE A 297 -7.19 0.07 7.59
C PHE A 297 -6.86 0.23 6.12
N ILE A 298 -7.88 0.45 5.29
CA ILE A 298 -7.68 0.85 3.89
C ILE A 298 -8.60 2.00 3.51
N THR A 299 -8.14 2.84 2.59
CA THR A 299 -8.97 3.90 1.98
C THR A 299 -8.68 4.01 0.48
N SER A 300 -9.39 4.93 -0.17
CA SER A 300 -9.32 5.14 -1.61
C SER A 300 -9.09 6.60 -1.96
N GLU A 301 -8.57 6.87 -3.15
CA GLU A 301 -8.68 8.19 -3.74
C GLU A 301 -10.13 8.59 -4.06
N LYS A 302 -10.33 9.89 -4.31
CA LYS A 302 -11.57 10.56 -4.69
C LYS A 302 -12.66 10.56 -3.61
N GLY A 303 -12.97 11.78 -3.17
CA GLY A 303 -13.97 12.05 -2.16
C GLY A 303 -15.44 11.81 -2.61
N PRO A 304 -16.33 11.43 -1.68
CA PRO A 304 -16.03 10.99 -0.32
C PRO A 304 -15.35 9.61 -0.35
N ALA A 305 -14.14 9.54 0.20
CA ALA A 305 -13.31 8.34 0.21
C ALA A 305 -13.71 7.47 1.41
N PRO A 306 -14.12 6.21 1.22
CA PRO A 306 -14.52 5.36 2.32
C PRO A 306 -13.29 4.82 3.08
N LEU A 307 -13.37 4.81 4.40
CA LEU A 307 -12.42 4.15 5.28
C LEU A 307 -12.98 2.79 5.70
N TYR A 308 -12.24 1.72 5.40
CA TYR A 308 -12.59 0.36 5.82
C TYR A 308 -11.62 -0.15 6.87
N GLY A 309 -12.15 -0.95 7.80
CA GLY A 309 -11.39 -1.76 8.74
C GLY A 309 -11.54 -3.23 8.39
N ILE A 310 -10.43 -3.94 8.32
CA ILE A 310 -10.37 -5.37 8.00
C ILE A 310 -9.79 -6.09 9.22
N ASP A 311 -10.65 -6.74 9.98
CA ASP A 311 -10.25 -7.58 11.11
C ASP A 311 -9.76 -8.92 10.56
N ILE A 312 -8.59 -9.36 11.02
CA ILE A 312 -7.94 -10.59 10.56
C ILE A 312 -7.65 -11.48 11.76
N ASP A 313 -8.23 -12.68 11.78
CA ASP A 313 -7.82 -13.72 12.73
C ASP A 313 -6.40 -14.18 12.40
N ARG A 314 -5.52 -14.17 13.40
CA ARG A 314 -4.12 -14.58 13.25
C ARG A 314 -3.95 -16.04 12.83
N ASN A 315 -4.98 -16.87 12.98
CA ASN A 315 -4.95 -18.26 12.49
C ASN A 315 -4.94 -18.36 10.96
N ILE A 316 -5.24 -17.28 10.23
CA ILE A 316 -5.33 -17.30 8.76
C ILE A 316 -3.98 -17.51 8.06
N ILE A 317 -2.85 -17.26 8.75
CA ILE A 317 -1.49 -17.34 8.17
C ILE A 317 -0.67 -18.52 8.73
N GLN A 318 -1.33 -19.51 9.35
CA GLN A 318 -0.66 -20.74 9.82
C GLN A 318 -0.41 -21.75 8.70
#